data_AF-A0A3M0DV27-F1
#
_entry.id   AF-A0A3M0DV27-F1
#
_cell.length_a   1.000
_cell.length_b   1.000
_cell.length_c   1.000
_cell.angle_alpha   90.00
_cell.angle_beta   90.00
_cell.angle_gamma   90.00
#
_symmetry.space_group_name_H-M   'P 1'
#
loop_
_entity.id
_entity.type
_entity.pdbx_description
1 polymer ?
#
loop_
_entity_poly.entity_id
_entity_poly.type
_entity_poly.pdbx_seq_one_letter_code
_entity_poly.pdbx_strand_id
1 'polypeptide(L)'
;MRAFVPILAGVTLRSRLLACLGACLGIALTSAISATIIHPHGSLLLLVAPMGAAAVLVFVVPASPLSQPWSVIGGNVISALVGVAALKLVPITVVAAGLAVGGAILAMSLTRSLHPPAGAVALTAVLGGPAVWDAGFAFALVPIAVNSVALVGLGIAFHRITGQRYPHRPVPTSEPVRVPEATMLTAADLDLALTDLGETLDVGREDLDELLRRVEHHAIRRRALAGPITRR
;
A
#
# COMPACT_ATOMS: atom_id res chain seq x y z
N MET A 1 28.02 -12.34 -9.85
CA MET A 1 27.15 -12.09 -8.68
C MET A 1 26.31 -10.84 -8.96
N ARG A 2 25.04 -10.98 -9.38
CA ARG A 2 24.12 -9.83 -9.52
C ARG A 2 23.42 -9.60 -8.18
N ALA A 3 24.17 -9.11 -7.20
CA ALA A 3 23.58 -8.65 -5.95
C ALA A 3 22.90 -7.30 -6.24
N PHE A 4 21.61 -7.17 -5.92
CA PHE A 4 20.75 -6.00 -6.17
C PHE A 4 20.16 -5.87 -7.59
N VAL A 5 19.33 -6.84 -7.99
CA VAL A 5 18.30 -6.56 -9.00
C VAL A 5 17.13 -5.84 -8.31
N PRO A 6 16.69 -4.66 -8.78
CA PRO A 6 15.52 -3.99 -8.25
C PRO A 6 14.27 -4.88 -8.34
N ILE A 7 13.58 -5.10 -7.22
CA ILE A 7 12.34 -5.90 -7.18
C ILE A 7 11.17 -5.11 -7.81
N LEU A 8 11.24 -3.78 -7.75
CA LEU A 8 10.21 -2.88 -8.26
C LEU A 8 10.53 -2.48 -9.71
N ALA A 9 9.66 -2.86 -10.65
CA ALA A 9 9.75 -2.48 -12.05
C ALA A 9 9.58 -0.95 -12.23
N GLY A 10 10.36 -0.33 -13.12
CA GLY A 10 10.24 1.09 -13.49
C GLY A 10 10.89 2.11 -12.54
N VAL A 11 11.70 1.68 -11.57
CA VAL A 11 12.28 2.60 -10.55
C VAL A 11 13.64 3.18 -10.97
N THR A 12 13.82 4.50 -10.87
CA THR A 12 15.10 5.20 -11.09
C THR A 12 15.74 5.65 -9.76
N LEU A 13 17.06 5.91 -9.74
CA LEU A 13 17.74 6.42 -8.54
C LEU A 13 17.18 7.78 -8.08
N ARG A 14 16.87 8.65 -9.05
CA ARG A 14 16.28 9.97 -8.77
C ARG A 14 14.92 9.84 -8.08
N SER A 15 14.05 8.95 -8.56
CA SER A 15 12.74 8.75 -7.92
C SER A 15 12.88 8.18 -6.51
N ARG A 16 13.88 7.33 -6.24
CA ARG A 16 14.17 6.84 -4.88
C ARG A 16 14.62 7.94 -3.93
N LEU A 17 15.55 8.80 -4.35
CA LEU A 17 16.03 9.90 -3.51
C LEU A 17 14.90 10.89 -3.18
N LEU A 18 14.05 11.20 -4.16
CA LEU A 18 12.85 12.01 -3.95
C LEU A 18 11.89 11.33 -2.97
N ALA A 19 11.61 10.04 -3.13
CA ALA A 19 10.75 9.28 -2.22
C ALA A 19 11.31 9.27 -0.78
N CYS A 20 12.62 9.09 -0.60
CA CYS A 20 13.26 9.15 0.72
C CYS A 20 13.09 10.54 1.37
N LEU A 21 13.28 11.62 0.60
CA LEU A 21 13.05 12.97 1.09
C LEU A 21 11.58 13.19 1.46
N GLY A 22 10.66 12.72 0.60
CA GLY A 22 9.22 12.75 0.85
C GLY A 22 8.82 12.02 2.13
N ALA A 23 9.35 10.81 2.36
CA ALA A 23 9.10 10.04 3.56
C ALA A 23 9.66 10.73 4.82
N CYS A 24 10.86 11.28 4.75
CA CYS A 24 11.48 12.02 5.86
C CYS A 24 10.64 13.25 6.25
N LEU A 25 10.31 14.10 5.26
CA LEU A 25 9.47 15.27 5.47
C LEU A 25 8.05 14.89 5.91
N GLY A 26 7.48 13.86 5.31
CA GLY A 26 6.15 13.34 5.63
C GLY A 26 6.05 12.91 7.09
N ILE A 27 7.03 12.16 7.60
CA ILE A 27 7.07 11.71 9.00
C ILE A 27 7.33 12.89 9.95
N ALA A 28 8.28 13.77 9.63
CA ALA A 28 8.57 14.93 10.46
C ALA A 28 7.36 15.86 10.60
N LEU A 29 6.69 16.16 9.49
CA LEU A 29 5.49 17.01 9.48
C LEU A 29 4.28 16.30 10.11
N THR A 30 4.11 15.00 9.90
CA THR A 30 3.07 14.21 10.58
C THR A 30 3.25 14.31 12.10
N SER A 31 4.48 14.12 12.60
CA SER A 31 4.80 14.27 14.02
C SER A 31 4.53 15.68 14.53
N ALA A 32 4.88 16.72 13.76
CA ALA A 32 4.62 18.11 14.13
C ALA A 32 3.11 18.44 14.19
N ILE A 33 2.33 17.97 13.22
CA ILE A 33 0.86 18.12 13.20
C ILE A 33 0.24 17.36 14.39
N SER A 34 0.69 16.14 14.64
CA SER A 34 0.25 15.37 15.80
C SER A 34 0.61 16.07 17.10
N ALA A 35 1.75 16.76 17.20
CA ALA A 35 2.10 17.55 18.38
C ALA A 35 1.12 18.72 18.61
N THR A 36 0.62 19.41 17.59
CA THR A 36 -0.34 20.50 17.82
C THR A 36 -1.73 20.02 18.23
N ILE A 37 -2.14 18.83 17.76
CA ILE A 37 -3.47 18.28 18.03
C ILE A 37 -3.48 17.46 19.34
N ILE A 38 -2.43 16.69 19.61
CA ILE A 38 -2.40 15.67 20.67
C ILE A 38 -1.79 16.22 21.97
N HIS A 39 -0.77 17.08 21.89
CA HIS A 39 -0.10 17.63 23.07
C HIS A 39 -1.03 18.39 24.04
N PRO A 40 -2.08 19.10 23.58
CA PRO A 40 -3.07 19.70 24.48
C PRO A 40 -3.91 18.67 25.27
N HIS A 41 -3.89 17.39 24.90
CA HIS A 41 -4.78 16.35 25.42
C HIS A 41 -4.08 15.26 26.25
N GLY A 42 -2.79 15.43 26.59
CA GLY A 42 -2.06 14.56 27.53
C GLY A 42 -0.90 13.77 26.92
N SER A 43 -0.53 12.66 27.56
CA SER A 43 0.67 11.84 27.28
C SER A 43 0.48 10.81 26.15
N LEU A 44 -0.35 11.10 25.16
CA LEU A 44 -0.56 10.22 24.02
C LEU A 44 0.66 10.22 23.09
N LEU A 45 0.92 9.09 22.43
CA LEU A 45 2.03 8.95 21.50
C LEU A 45 1.86 9.90 20.30
N LEU A 46 2.83 10.82 20.12
CA LEU A 46 2.84 11.77 19.00
C LEU A 46 2.94 11.05 17.66
N LEU A 47 3.76 10.01 17.58
CA LEU A 47 3.96 9.19 16.40
C LEU A 47 4.08 7.74 16.83
N VAL A 48 3.43 6.84 16.11
CA VAL A 48 3.50 5.40 16.36
C VAL A 48 4.44 4.77 15.34
N ALA A 49 5.32 3.86 15.77
CA ALA A 49 6.34 3.23 14.92
C ALA A 49 5.83 2.68 13.56
N PRO A 50 4.62 2.10 13.45
CA PRO A 50 4.08 1.62 12.16
C PRO A 50 3.93 2.72 11.10
N MET A 51 3.88 3.99 11.48
CA MET A 51 3.83 5.11 10.54
C MET A 51 5.08 5.17 9.66
N GLY A 52 6.24 4.73 10.15
CA GLY A 52 7.46 4.63 9.34
C GLY A 52 7.28 3.66 8.17
N ALA A 53 6.69 2.47 8.42
CA ALA A 53 6.41 1.50 7.37
C ALA A 53 5.28 1.98 6.42
N ALA A 54 4.28 2.69 6.94
CA ALA A 54 3.27 3.34 6.11
C ALA A 54 3.87 4.40 5.18
N ALA A 55 4.85 5.19 5.65
CA ALA A 55 5.56 6.17 4.84
C ALA A 55 6.33 5.50 3.68
N VAL A 56 6.95 4.34 3.91
CA VAL A 56 7.57 3.58 2.81
C VAL A 56 6.53 3.30 1.71
N LEU A 57 5.36 2.78 2.06
CA LEU A 57 4.32 2.49 1.06
C LEU A 57 3.80 3.76 0.36
N VAL A 58 3.46 4.79 1.14
CA VAL A 58 2.86 6.03 0.61
C VAL A 58 3.83 6.78 -0.31
N PHE A 59 5.12 6.86 0.02
CA PHE A 59 6.09 7.67 -0.74
C PHE A 59 6.89 6.88 -1.77
N VAL A 60 7.12 5.58 -1.57
CA VAL A 60 7.94 4.76 -2.49
C VAL A 60 7.10 4.04 -3.54
N VAL A 61 5.89 3.57 -3.18
CA VAL A 61 5.00 2.82 -4.08
C VAL A 61 3.56 3.37 -4.05
N PRO A 62 3.34 4.64 -4.46
CA PRO A 62 2.04 5.30 -4.38
C PRO A 62 0.96 4.68 -5.27
N ALA A 63 1.33 3.91 -6.29
CA ALA A 63 0.39 3.20 -7.14
C ALA A 63 -0.14 1.89 -6.50
N SER A 64 0.52 1.38 -5.45
CA SER A 64 0.09 0.14 -4.79
C SER A 64 -1.32 0.29 -4.21
N PRO A 65 -2.22 -0.69 -4.38
CA PRO A 65 -3.50 -0.73 -3.69
C PRO A 65 -3.37 -0.61 -2.17
N LEU A 66 -2.26 -1.09 -1.61
CA LEU A 66 -1.97 -1.11 -0.16
C LEU A 66 -1.54 0.26 0.37
N SER A 67 -1.13 1.19 -0.50
CA SER A 67 -0.78 2.57 -0.15
C SER A 67 -1.91 3.57 -0.38
N GLN A 68 -3.05 3.15 -0.93
CA GLN A 68 -4.18 4.04 -1.19
C GLN A 68 -4.80 4.57 0.12
N PRO A 69 -5.43 5.77 0.11
CA PRO A 69 -5.95 6.42 1.31
C PRO A 69 -6.85 5.54 2.19
N TRP A 70 -7.74 4.74 1.57
CA TRP A 70 -8.62 3.85 2.32
C TRP A 70 -7.87 2.73 3.02
N SER A 71 -6.88 2.13 2.35
CA SER A 71 -6.01 1.11 2.94
C SER A 71 -5.25 1.70 4.13
N VAL A 72 -4.60 2.86 3.97
CA VAL A 72 -3.81 3.48 5.05
C VAL A 72 -4.69 3.90 6.22
N ILE A 73 -5.71 4.72 5.99
CA ILE A 73 -6.54 5.29 7.07
C ILE A 73 -7.45 4.22 7.66
N GLY A 74 -8.22 3.52 6.82
CA GLY A 74 -9.14 2.49 7.25
C GLY A 74 -8.41 1.32 7.89
N GLY A 75 -7.33 0.83 7.27
CA GLY A 75 -6.52 -0.27 7.79
C GLY A 75 -5.95 0.02 9.17
N ASN A 76 -5.31 1.18 9.36
CA ASN A 76 -4.73 1.56 10.65
C ASN A 76 -5.80 1.73 11.74
N VAL A 77 -6.90 2.45 11.46
CA VAL A 77 -7.96 2.68 12.45
C VAL A 77 -8.67 1.38 12.84
N ILE A 78 -9.05 0.55 11.86
CA ILE A 78 -9.69 -0.75 12.11
C ILE A 78 -8.76 -1.65 12.94
N SER A 79 -7.49 -1.72 12.57
CA SER A 79 -6.51 -2.55 13.29
C SER A 79 -6.29 -2.08 14.73
N ALA A 80 -6.27 -0.76 14.95
CA ALA A 80 -6.22 -0.20 16.31
C ALA A 80 -7.45 -0.59 17.14
N LEU A 81 -8.65 -0.48 16.57
CA LEU A 81 -9.91 -0.86 17.24
C LEU A 81 -9.91 -2.35 17.61
N VAL A 82 -9.51 -3.22 16.68
CA VAL A 82 -9.41 -4.66 16.92
C VAL A 82 -8.37 -4.97 18.00
N GLY A 83 -7.22 -4.31 17.96
CA GLY A 83 -6.17 -4.49 18.98
C GLY A 83 -6.60 -4.06 20.38
N VAL A 84 -7.29 -2.91 20.51
CA VAL A 84 -7.86 -2.46 21.79
C VAL A 84 -8.95 -3.43 22.27
N ALA A 85 -9.80 -3.93 21.38
CA ALA A 85 -10.82 -4.92 21.74
C ALA A 85 -10.18 -6.22 22.24
N ALA A 86 -9.15 -6.73 21.55
CA ALA A 86 -8.43 -7.93 21.96
C ALA A 86 -7.77 -7.75 23.33
N LEU A 87 -7.11 -6.60 23.59
CA LEU A 87 -6.54 -6.28 24.89
C LEU A 87 -7.59 -6.31 26.02
N LYS A 88 -8.78 -5.77 25.77
CA LYS A 88 -9.86 -5.71 26.77
C LYS A 88 -10.54 -7.07 27.01
N LEU A 89 -10.60 -7.94 26.01
CA LEU A 89 -11.32 -9.21 26.07
C LEU A 89 -10.45 -10.41 26.48
N VAL A 90 -9.14 -10.31 26.31
CA VAL A 90 -8.22 -11.45 26.47
C VAL A 90 -7.18 -11.13 27.56
N PRO A 91 -7.25 -11.80 28.72
CA PRO A 91 -6.35 -11.50 29.84
C PRO A 91 -4.87 -11.85 29.59
N ILE A 92 -4.60 -12.81 28.70
CA ILE A 92 -3.24 -13.28 28.41
C ILE A 92 -2.67 -12.46 27.25
N THR A 93 -1.72 -11.56 27.54
CA THR A 93 -1.17 -10.59 26.57
C THR A 93 -0.67 -11.22 25.27
N VAL A 94 0.03 -12.36 25.34
CA VAL A 94 0.57 -13.05 24.15
C VAL A 94 -0.56 -13.56 23.26
N VAL A 95 -1.63 -14.08 23.85
CA VAL A 95 -2.82 -14.54 23.11
C VAL A 95 -3.59 -13.35 22.54
N ALA A 96 -3.74 -12.28 23.33
CA ALA A 96 -4.35 -11.02 22.88
C ALA A 96 -3.63 -10.44 21.68
N ALA A 97 -2.29 -10.45 21.67
CA ALA A 97 -1.47 -9.95 20.56
C ALA A 97 -1.68 -10.78 19.28
N GLY A 98 -1.70 -12.11 19.38
CA GLY A 98 -1.97 -12.99 18.23
C GLY A 98 -3.38 -12.79 17.66
N LEU A 99 -4.39 -12.71 18.54
CA LEU A 99 -5.79 -12.47 18.16
C LEU A 99 -5.99 -11.07 17.58
N ALA A 100 -5.30 -10.06 18.11
CA ALA A 100 -5.32 -8.69 17.59
C ALA A 100 -4.84 -8.65 16.14
N VAL A 101 -3.68 -9.27 15.83
CA VAL A 101 -3.12 -9.28 14.48
C VAL A 101 -4.00 -10.09 13.52
N GLY A 102 -4.36 -11.32 13.90
CA GLY A 102 -5.20 -12.18 13.06
C GLY A 102 -6.58 -11.56 12.80
N GLY A 103 -7.21 -11.00 13.84
CA GLY A 103 -8.48 -10.29 13.74
C GLY A 103 -8.38 -9.03 12.89
N ALA A 104 -7.28 -8.27 13.02
CA ALA A 104 -7.05 -7.07 12.22
C ALA A 104 -6.88 -7.40 10.74
N ILE A 105 -6.11 -8.45 10.41
CA ILE A 105 -5.97 -8.93 9.03
C ILE A 105 -7.33 -9.33 8.46
N LEU A 106 -8.12 -10.11 9.20
CA LEU A 106 -9.47 -10.50 8.78
C LEU A 106 -10.37 -9.28 8.55
N ALA A 107 -10.42 -8.36 9.52
CA ALA A 107 -11.24 -7.16 9.43
C ALA A 107 -10.87 -6.30 8.21
N MET A 108 -9.57 -6.03 8.02
CA MET A 108 -9.07 -5.30 6.86
C MET A 108 -9.36 -5.99 5.53
N SER A 109 -9.32 -7.33 5.51
CA SER A 109 -9.64 -8.11 4.31
C SER A 109 -11.12 -7.96 3.94
N LEU A 110 -12.01 -8.01 4.93
CA LEU A 110 -13.45 -7.83 4.75
C LEU A 110 -13.80 -6.39 4.31
N THR A 111 -13.13 -5.39 4.87
CA THR A 111 -13.34 -3.96 4.51
C THR A 111 -12.54 -3.51 3.30
N ARG A 112 -11.76 -4.40 2.69
CA ARG A 112 -10.85 -4.10 1.56
C ARG A 112 -9.90 -2.93 1.85
N SER A 113 -9.44 -2.84 3.10
CA SER A 113 -8.53 -1.80 3.58
C SER A 113 -7.20 -2.40 4.04
N LEU A 114 -6.74 -3.47 3.37
CA LEU A 114 -5.52 -4.16 3.75
C LEU A 114 -4.32 -3.23 3.67
N HIS A 115 -3.69 -2.98 4.82
CA HIS A 115 -2.50 -2.16 4.93
C HIS A 115 -1.52 -2.86 5.88
N PRO A 116 -0.46 -3.52 5.37
CA PRO A 116 0.42 -4.34 6.19
C PRO A 116 0.99 -3.64 7.45
N PRO A 117 1.38 -2.34 7.41
CA PRO A 117 1.80 -1.62 8.62
C PRO A 117 0.75 -1.61 9.74
N ALA A 118 -0.53 -1.70 9.41
CA ALA A 118 -1.62 -1.69 10.39
C ALA A 118 -1.62 -2.94 11.30
N GLY A 119 -1.03 -4.06 10.87
CA GLY A 119 -0.83 -5.21 11.76
C GLY A 119 0.03 -4.85 12.97
N ALA A 120 1.05 -4.00 12.79
CA ALA A 120 1.85 -3.48 13.89
C ALA A 120 1.10 -2.43 14.72
N VAL A 121 0.10 -1.73 14.16
CA VAL A 121 -0.81 -0.87 14.93
C VAL A 121 -1.67 -1.72 15.88
N ALA A 122 -2.21 -2.85 15.42
CA ALA A 122 -2.93 -3.79 16.28
C ALA A 122 -2.06 -4.32 17.42
N LEU A 123 -0.79 -4.69 17.13
CA LEU A 123 0.17 -5.07 18.17
C LEU A 123 0.47 -3.93 19.14
N THR A 124 0.60 -2.70 18.65
CA THR A 124 0.87 -1.54 19.50
C THR A 124 -0.29 -1.29 20.46
N ALA A 125 -1.54 -1.51 20.04
CA ALA A 125 -2.68 -1.40 20.93
C ALA A 125 -2.58 -2.38 22.13
N VAL A 126 -2.01 -3.57 21.93
CA VAL A 126 -1.85 -4.59 22.97
C VAL A 126 -0.57 -4.36 23.79
N LEU A 127 0.54 -4.00 23.14
CA LEU A 127 1.89 -3.98 23.73
C LEU A 127 2.39 -2.56 24.07
N GLY A 128 1.63 -1.52 23.75
CA GLY A 128 2.05 -0.11 23.82
C GLY A 128 2.14 0.48 25.23
N GLY A 129 1.86 -0.30 26.28
CA GLY A 129 1.96 0.10 27.67
C GLY A 129 0.87 1.08 28.14
N PRO A 130 1.02 1.64 29.36
CA PRO A 130 -0.04 2.40 30.03
C PRO A 130 -0.61 3.55 29.20
N ALA A 131 0.23 4.33 28.51
CA ALA A 131 -0.22 5.45 27.69
C ALA A 131 -1.19 5.04 26.56
N VAL A 132 -1.05 3.83 26.02
CA VAL A 132 -1.95 3.29 25.00
C VAL A 132 -3.18 2.62 25.63
N TRP A 133 -2.97 1.90 26.73
CA TRP A 133 -4.04 1.18 27.42
C TRP A 133 -5.07 2.12 28.05
N ASP A 134 -4.61 3.20 28.69
CA ASP A 134 -5.45 4.23 29.31
C ASP A 134 -6.25 5.00 28.26
N ALA A 135 -5.67 5.20 27.07
CA ALA A 135 -6.37 5.82 25.94
C ALA A 135 -7.52 4.94 25.43
N GLY A 136 -7.44 3.62 25.57
CA GLY A 136 -8.45 2.68 25.09
C GLY A 136 -8.79 2.92 23.62
N PHE A 137 -10.09 3.03 23.30
CA PHE A 137 -10.52 3.27 21.91
C PHE A 137 -10.14 4.65 21.37
N ALA A 138 -9.83 5.62 22.24
CA ALA A 138 -9.31 6.91 21.80
C ALA A 138 -7.93 6.77 21.13
N PHE A 139 -7.16 5.71 21.41
CA PHE A 139 -5.94 5.39 20.68
C PHE A 139 -6.18 5.27 19.17
N ALA A 140 -7.28 4.63 18.76
CA ALA A 140 -7.62 4.48 17.35
C ALA A 140 -8.01 5.80 16.68
N LEU A 141 -8.74 6.65 17.40
CA LEU A 141 -9.33 7.88 16.85
C LEU A 141 -8.41 9.09 16.93
N VAL A 142 -7.52 9.15 17.93
CA VAL A 142 -6.64 10.30 18.14
C VAL A 142 -5.28 10.03 17.50
N PRO A 143 -4.31 9.34 18.13
CA PRO A 143 -2.99 9.24 17.52
C PRO A 143 -3.00 8.47 16.20
N ILE A 144 -3.80 7.40 16.07
CA ILE A 144 -3.76 6.59 14.84
C ILE A 144 -4.46 7.27 13.66
N ALA A 145 -5.69 7.77 13.83
CA ALA A 145 -6.39 8.44 12.75
C ALA A 145 -5.70 9.75 12.35
N VAL A 146 -5.24 10.56 13.33
CA VAL A 146 -4.53 11.82 13.04
C VAL A 146 -3.23 11.55 12.28
N ASN A 147 -2.40 10.60 12.75
CA ASN A 147 -1.17 10.25 12.03
C ASN A 147 -1.45 9.74 10.61
N SER A 148 -2.46 8.88 10.44
CA SER A 148 -2.80 8.30 9.13
C SER A 148 -3.32 9.37 8.16
N VAL A 149 -4.21 10.25 8.61
CA VAL A 149 -4.77 11.34 7.79
C VAL A 149 -3.69 12.36 7.43
N ALA A 150 -2.84 12.75 8.38
CA ALA A 150 -1.74 13.66 8.13
C ALA A 150 -0.74 13.07 7.12
N LEU A 151 -0.33 11.81 7.30
CA LEU A 151 0.61 11.14 6.40
C LEU A 151 0.05 11.00 4.99
N VAL A 152 -1.23 10.61 4.85
CA VAL A 152 -1.89 10.52 3.53
C VAL A 152 -2.03 11.90 2.90
N GLY A 153 -2.44 12.92 3.65
CA GLY A 153 -2.57 14.29 3.16
C GLY A 153 -1.23 14.84 2.65
N LEU A 154 -0.15 14.59 3.40
CA LEU A 154 1.22 14.95 2.99
C LEU A 154 1.68 14.14 1.78
N GLY A 155 1.33 12.85 1.70
CA GLY A 155 1.58 12.02 0.53
C GLY A 155 0.88 12.57 -0.73
N ILE A 156 -0.38 12.96 -0.63
CA ILE A 156 -1.14 13.60 -1.72
C ILE A 156 -0.46 14.90 -2.16
N ALA A 157 -0.09 15.76 -1.21
CA ALA A 157 0.59 17.01 -1.52
C ALA A 157 1.95 16.77 -2.20
N PHE A 158 2.77 15.88 -1.65
CA PHE A 158 4.09 15.54 -2.17
C PHE A 158 4.02 15.01 -3.60
N HIS A 159 3.16 14.01 -3.85
CA HIS A 159 3.04 13.40 -5.17
C HIS A 159 2.45 14.35 -6.20
N ARG A 160 1.52 15.23 -5.80
CA ARG A 160 1.03 16.29 -6.67
C ARG A 160 2.16 17.26 -7.08
N ILE A 161 3.09 17.59 -6.18
CA ILE A 161 4.23 18.48 -6.46
C ILE A 161 5.28 17.78 -7.34
N THR A 162 5.51 16.48 -7.13
CA THR A 162 6.49 15.71 -7.91
C THR A 162 5.93 15.19 -9.25
N GLY A 163 4.66 15.51 -9.57
CA GLY A 163 4.00 15.14 -10.82
C GLY A 163 3.50 13.70 -10.88
N GLN A 164 3.48 12.98 -9.75
CA GLN A 164 2.94 11.62 -9.65
C GLN A 164 1.45 11.61 -9.32
N ARG A 165 0.74 10.58 -9.79
CA ARG A 165 -0.70 10.40 -9.54
C ARG A 165 -0.94 9.64 -8.23
N TYR A 166 -1.24 10.38 -7.17
CA TYR A 166 -1.70 9.83 -5.90
C TYR A 166 -2.88 10.64 -5.35
N PRO A 167 -4.03 10.02 -5.04
CA PRO A 167 -4.33 8.58 -5.11
C PRO A 167 -4.34 8.04 -6.54
N HIS A 168 -3.92 6.79 -6.71
CA HIS A 168 -3.89 6.15 -8.02
C HIS A 168 -5.31 5.80 -8.46
N ARG A 169 -5.64 6.14 -9.71
CA ARG A 169 -6.90 5.79 -10.36
C ARG A 169 -6.56 5.01 -11.62
N PRO A 170 -7.07 3.77 -11.79
CA PRO A 170 -6.91 3.03 -13.03
C PRO A 170 -7.40 3.88 -14.19
N VAL A 171 -6.55 4.09 -15.20
CA VAL A 171 -6.98 4.73 -16.44
C VAL A 171 -7.87 3.71 -17.16
N PRO A 172 -9.11 4.06 -17.56
CA PRO A 172 -9.95 3.17 -18.34
C PRO A 172 -9.18 2.74 -19.60
N THR A 173 -9.18 1.45 -19.89
CA THR A 173 -8.48 0.89 -21.05
C THR A 173 -8.88 1.65 -22.31
N SER A 174 -7.92 2.26 -23.00
CA SER A 174 -8.11 2.76 -24.36
C SER A 174 -8.64 1.63 -25.26
N GLU A 175 -9.35 1.99 -26.34
CA GLU A 175 -9.92 1.02 -27.28
C GLU A 175 -8.93 -0.12 -27.59
N PRO A 176 -9.40 -1.38 -27.69
CA PRO A 176 -8.53 -2.51 -27.93
C PRO A 176 -7.70 -2.26 -29.19
N VAL A 177 -6.39 -2.06 -29.01
CA VAL A 177 -5.46 -1.90 -30.12
C VAL A 177 -5.50 -3.19 -30.92
N ARG A 178 -5.88 -3.11 -32.19
CA ARG A 178 -5.81 -4.25 -33.11
C ARG A 178 -4.35 -4.51 -33.41
N VAL A 179 -3.76 -5.42 -32.65
CA VAL A 179 -2.44 -5.96 -32.95
C VAL A 179 -2.60 -6.93 -34.14
N PRO A 180 -1.77 -6.82 -35.21
CA PRO A 180 -1.77 -7.78 -36.31
C PRO A 180 -1.66 -9.22 -35.79
N GLU A 181 -2.39 -10.15 -36.41
CA GLU A 181 -2.56 -11.52 -35.89
C GLU A 181 -1.24 -12.30 -35.71
N ALA A 182 -0.18 -11.90 -36.42
CA ALA A 182 1.13 -12.54 -36.43
C ALA A 182 2.16 -11.90 -35.46
N THR A 183 1.81 -10.86 -34.73
CA THR A 183 2.75 -10.20 -33.81
C THR A 183 2.89 -11.03 -32.53
N MET A 184 4.07 -11.61 -32.30
CA MET A 184 4.47 -12.12 -30.97
C MET A 184 4.89 -10.95 -30.09
N LEU A 185 4.39 -10.89 -28.86
CA LEU A 185 4.91 -9.95 -27.87
C LEU A 185 6.18 -10.52 -27.28
N THR A 186 7.16 -9.66 -27.08
CA THR A 186 8.47 -10.03 -26.54
C THR A 186 8.68 -9.40 -25.17
N ALA A 187 9.66 -9.94 -24.44
CA ALA A 187 10.09 -9.35 -23.18
C ALA A 187 10.59 -7.90 -23.34
N ALA A 188 11.12 -7.54 -24.51
CA ALA A 188 11.55 -6.17 -24.80
C ALA A 188 10.35 -5.22 -24.94
N ASP A 189 9.23 -5.70 -25.49
CA ASP A 189 7.98 -4.92 -25.57
C ASP A 189 7.41 -4.66 -24.17
N LEU A 190 7.52 -5.64 -23.27
CA LEU A 190 7.15 -5.46 -21.86
C LEU A 190 8.04 -4.42 -21.18
N ASP A 191 9.36 -4.47 -21.39
CA ASP A 191 10.30 -3.49 -20.81
C ASP A 191 10.04 -2.06 -21.36
N LEU A 192 9.69 -1.92 -22.64
CA LEU A 192 9.27 -0.65 -23.24
C LEU A 192 7.95 -0.15 -22.65
N ALA A 193 6.95 -1.02 -22.51
CA ALA A 193 5.65 -0.67 -21.92
C ALA A 193 5.79 -0.23 -20.45
N LEU A 194 6.65 -0.91 -19.67
CA LEU A 194 6.96 -0.52 -18.30
C LEU A 194 7.66 0.84 -18.21
N THR A 195 8.50 1.16 -19.20
CA THR A 195 9.16 2.47 -19.29
C THR A 195 8.17 3.58 -19.65
N ASP A 196 7.27 3.33 -20.61
CA ASP A 196 6.23 4.27 -21.05
C ASP A 196 5.17 4.51 -19.96
N LEU A 197 4.82 3.47 -19.20
CA LEU A 197 3.89 3.57 -18.08
C LEU A 197 4.36 4.58 -17.02
N GLY A 198 5.67 4.65 -16.77
CA GLY A 198 6.27 5.61 -15.84
C GLY A 198 5.82 5.47 -14.37
N GLU A 199 5.10 4.39 -14.03
CA GLU A 199 4.62 4.07 -12.70
C GLU A 199 5.24 2.77 -12.19
N THR A 200 5.40 2.68 -10.87
CA THR A 200 5.96 1.48 -10.22
C THR A 200 4.86 0.49 -9.89
N LEU A 201 4.95 -0.73 -10.42
CA LEU A 201 4.02 -1.82 -10.12
C LEU A 201 4.49 -2.64 -8.92
N ASP A 202 3.55 -3.04 -8.08
CA ASP A 202 3.76 -3.90 -6.91
C ASP A 202 3.78 -5.39 -7.30
N VAL A 203 4.45 -5.71 -8.41
CA VAL A 203 4.60 -7.04 -9.01
C VAL A 203 5.97 -7.13 -9.67
N GLY A 204 6.67 -8.26 -9.51
CA GLY A 204 7.99 -8.49 -10.10
C GLY A 204 7.96 -8.49 -11.63
N ARG A 205 9.08 -8.09 -12.25
CA ARG A 205 9.23 -8.07 -13.71
C ARG A 205 9.11 -9.46 -14.31
N GLU A 206 9.61 -10.48 -13.60
CA GLU A 206 9.54 -11.88 -14.00
C GLU A 206 8.10 -12.42 -13.93
N ASP A 207 7.33 -12.05 -12.90
CA ASP A 207 5.93 -12.46 -12.76
C ASP A 207 5.04 -11.82 -13.84
N LEU A 208 5.36 -10.58 -14.24
CA LEU A 208 4.69 -9.92 -15.36
C LEU A 208 4.98 -10.59 -16.71
N ASP A 209 6.23 -10.99 -16.97
CA ASP A 209 6.59 -11.75 -18.18
C ASP A 209 5.86 -13.10 -18.22
N GLU A 210 5.80 -13.80 -17.08
CA GLU A 210 5.06 -15.07 -16.97
C GLU A 210 3.54 -14.86 -17.18
N LEU A 211 2.96 -13.81 -16.61
CA LEU A 211 1.55 -13.47 -16.82
C LEU A 211 1.28 -13.16 -18.30
N LEU A 212 2.16 -12.41 -18.97
CA LEU A 212 2.04 -12.07 -20.38
C LEU A 212 2.02 -13.33 -21.25
N ARG A 213 2.96 -14.25 -21.03
CA ARG A 213 3.04 -15.54 -21.75
C ARG A 213 1.78 -16.38 -21.55
N ARG A 214 1.22 -16.40 -20.33
CA ARG A 214 -0.05 -17.09 -20.07
C ARG A 214 -1.21 -16.46 -20.84
N VAL A 215 -1.27 -15.14 -20.89
CA VAL A 215 -2.29 -14.41 -21.68
C VAL A 215 -2.16 -14.74 -23.17
N GLU A 216 -0.96 -14.75 -23.73
CA GLU A 216 -0.72 -15.15 -25.13
C GLU A 216 -1.15 -16.59 -25.40
N HIS A 217 -0.79 -17.52 -24.53
CA HIS A 217 -1.18 -18.93 -24.66
C HIS A 217 -2.70 -19.12 -24.64
N HIS A 218 -3.41 -18.43 -23.73
CA HIS A 218 -4.88 -18.45 -23.71
C HIS A 218 -5.49 -17.80 -24.96
N ALA A 219 -4.90 -16.73 -25.49
CA ALA A 219 -5.35 -16.08 -26.71
C ALA A 219 -5.20 -16.99 -27.94
N ILE A 220 -4.05 -17.66 -28.09
CA ILE A 220 -3.79 -18.64 -29.15
C ILE A 220 -4.79 -19.80 -29.06
N ARG A 221 -5.00 -20.36 -27.86
CA ARG A 221 -5.95 -21.46 -27.66
C ARG A 221 -7.38 -21.05 -28.01
N ARG A 222 -7.82 -19.87 -27.58
CA ARG A 222 -9.15 -19.33 -27.94
C ARG A 222 -9.32 -19.20 -29.45
N ARG A 223 -8.29 -18.75 -30.16
CA ARG A 223 -8.30 -18.64 -31.64
C ARG A 223 -8.36 -20.01 -32.32
N ALA A 224 -7.56 -20.98 -31.87
CA ALA A 224 -7.57 -22.34 -32.40
C ALA A 224 -8.95 -23.01 -32.24
N LEU A 225 -9.62 -22.77 -31.11
CA LEU A 225 -10.97 -23.29 -30.84
C LEU A 225 -12.09 -22.56 -31.59
N ALA A 226 -11.87 -21.32 -32.05
CA ALA A 226 -12.87 -20.55 -32.79
C ALA A 226 -13.09 -21.04 -34.23
N GLY A 227 -12.21 -21.91 -34.75
CA GLY A 227 -12.29 -22.48 -36.10
C GLY A 227 -12.13 -21.43 -37.23
N PRO A 228 -11.78 -21.84 -38.46
CA PRO A 228 -11.80 -20.92 -39.58
C PRO A 228 -13.25 -20.49 -39.86
N ILE A 229 -13.54 -19.20 -39.79
CA ILE A 229 -14.80 -18.64 -40.31
C ILE A 229 -14.79 -18.95 -41.80
N THR A 230 -15.54 -19.97 -42.21
CA THR A 230 -15.78 -20.32 -43.60
C THR A 230 -16.49 -19.14 -44.27
N ARG A 231 -15.72 -18.25 -44.90
CA ARG A 231 -16.26 -17.28 -45.84
C ARG A 231 -16.79 -18.06 -47.05
N ARG A 232 -18.11 -18.23 -47.13
CA ARG A 232 -18.81 -18.53 -48.37
C ARG A 232 -19.02 -17.24 -49.16
#